data_AF-A0A7Y2NES2-F1
#
_entry.id   AF-A0A7Y2NES2-F1
#
_cell.length_a   1.000
_cell.length_b   1.000
_cell.length_c   1.000
_cell.angle_alpha   90.00
_cell.angle_beta   90.00
_cell.angle_gamma   90.00
#
_symmetry.space_group_name_H-M   'P 1'
#
loop_
_entity.id
_entity.type
_entity.pdbx_description
1 polymer ?
#
loop_
_entity_poly.entity_id
_entity_poly.type
_entity_poly.pdbx_seq_one_letter_code
_entity_poly.pdbx_strand_id
1 'polypeptide(L)'
;MAKFVLVYSGGMGMEMEPEAQKQVMDDWGAWYGQMGEAIVDGGAPFGASKNVTSSGIGDGPLGDTPATGYTIIEADTLDAAAKACEHHPHVKHGGEVQVFTWIDM
;
A
#
# COMPACT_ATOMS: atom_id res chain seq x y z
N MET A 1 6.49 15.61 11.64
CA MET A 1 6.91 14.97 10.37
C MET A 1 5.83 15.21 9.33
N ALA A 2 6.14 15.07 8.04
CA ALA A 2 5.13 15.12 6.99
C ALA A 2 4.46 13.74 6.87
N LYS A 3 3.20 13.73 6.43
CA LYS A 3 2.48 12.48 6.15
C LYS A 3 2.68 12.06 4.71
N PHE A 4 2.72 10.76 4.49
CA PHE A 4 2.85 10.15 3.18
C PHE A 4 1.86 9.00 3.04
N VAL A 5 1.26 8.88 1.86
CA VAL A 5 0.34 7.79 1.52
C VAL A 5 1.07 6.81 0.63
N LEU A 6 1.16 5.57 1.10
CA LEU A 6 1.64 4.43 0.33
C LEU A 6 0.42 3.83 -0.35
N VAL A 7 0.42 3.79 -1.67
CA VAL A 7 -0.62 3.11 -2.45
C VAL A 7 -0.01 1.85 -3.03
N TYR A 8 -0.66 0.72 -2.76
CA TYR A 8 -0.24 -0.59 -3.23
C TYR A 8 -0.90 -0.91 -4.55
N SER A 9 -0.20 -1.60 -5.44
CA SER A 9 -0.77 -2.17 -6.66
C SER A 9 -0.15 -3.54 -6.95
N GLY A 10 -0.83 -4.37 -7.74
CA GLY A 10 -0.42 -5.75 -7.97
C GLY A 10 -0.28 -6.57 -6.68
N GLY A 11 0.68 -7.50 -6.68
CA GLY A 11 0.94 -8.43 -5.59
C GLY A 11 0.21 -9.76 -5.75
N MET A 12 0.75 -10.78 -5.07
CA MET A 12 0.07 -12.06 -4.95
C MET A 12 -1.12 -11.87 -4.00
N GLY A 13 -2.34 -11.98 -4.54
CA GLY A 13 -3.56 -11.94 -3.71
C GLY A 13 -3.57 -13.04 -2.65
N MET A 14 -4.67 -13.14 -1.89
CA MET A 14 -4.80 -14.13 -0.81
C MET A 14 -4.92 -15.60 -1.31
N GLU A 15 -4.87 -15.86 -2.61
CA GLU A 15 -4.89 -17.20 -3.21
C GLU A 15 -3.51 -17.86 -3.15
N MET A 16 -3.07 -18.18 -1.93
CA MET A 16 -1.81 -18.88 -1.69
C MET A 16 -2.03 -20.04 -0.73
N GLU A 17 -1.14 -21.03 -0.79
CA GLU A 17 -1.08 -22.10 0.21
C GLU A 17 -0.93 -21.49 1.63
N PRO A 18 -1.49 -22.13 2.68
CA PRO A 18 -1.53 -21.57 4.03
C PRO A 18 -0.15 -21.17 4.58
N GLU A 19 0.91 -21.90 4.23
CA GLU A 19 2.28 -21.59 4.64
C GLU A 19 2.79 -20.29 4.01
N ALA A 20 2.51 -20.08 2.72
CA ALA A 20 2.85 -18.84 2.04
C ALA A 20 2.04 -17.65 2.58
N GLN A 21 0.75 -17.84 2.89
CA GLN A 21 -0.06 -16.81 3.56
C GLN A 21 0.54 -16.38 4.89
N LYS A 22 0.97 -17.35 5.72
CA LYS A 22 1.59 -17.06 7.01
C LYS A 22 2.89 -16.26 6.82
N GLN A 23 3.73 -16.63 5.86
CA GLN A 23 4.97 -15.91 5.61
C GLN A 23 4.72 -14.46 5.16
N VAL A 24 3.71 -14.23 4.33
CA VAL A 24 3.28 -12.86 3.97
C VAL A 24 2.88 -12.10 5.22
N MET A 25 2.01 -12.67 6.07
CA MET A 25 1.57 -12.01 7.32
C MET A 25 2.73 -11.71 8.28
N ASP A 26 3.69 -12.63 8.41
CA ASP A 26 4.87 -12.46 9.26
C ASP A 26 5.77 -11.32 8.73
N ASP A 27 6.00 -11.26 7.41
CA ASP A 27 6.77 -10.17 6.79
C ASP A 27 6.08 -8.80 6.97
N TRP A 28 4.76 -8.76 6.84
CA TRP A 28 3.96 -7.55 7.11
C TRP A 28 4.03 -7.13 8.57
N GLY A 29 3.87 -8.08 9.50
CA GLY A 29 4.01 -7.84 10.93
C GLY A 29 5.39 -7.30 11.31
N ALA A 30 6.46 -7.84 10.71
CA ALA A 30 7.82 -7.36 10.91
C ALA A 30 8.01 -5.93 10.41
N TRP A 31 7.49 -5.59 9.22
CA TRP A 31 7.56 -4.24 8.67
C TRP A 31 6.78 -3.23 9.52
N TYR A 32 5.55 -3.56 9.95
CA TYR A 32 4.80 -2.71 10.88
C TYR A 32 5.54 -2.51 12.21
N GLY A 33 6.15 -3.57 12.75
CA GLY A 33 6.98 -3.49 13.95
C GLY A 33 8.21 -2.60 13.79
N GLN A 34 8.85 -2.63 12.62
CA GLN A 34 9.98 -1.75 12.29
C GLN A 34 9.56 -0.28 12.16
N MET A 35 8.41 -0.03 11.52
CA MET A 35 7.89 1.32 11.32
C MET A 35 7.38 1.94 12.63
N GLY A 36 6.77 1.14 13.51
CA GLY A 36 6.35 1.56 14.84
C GLY A 36 5.47 2.80 14.80
N GLU A 37 5.86 3.84 15.54
CA GLU A 37 5.11 5.11 15.65
C GLU A 37 5.05 5.92 14.34
N ALA A 38 5.86 5.56 13.33
CA ALA A 38 5.76 6.17 12.01
C ALA A 38 4.48 5.76 11.27
N ILE A 39 3.79 4.69 11.67
CA ILE A 39 2.50 4.29 11.08
C ILE A 39 1.40 5.19 11.62
N VAL A 40 0.87 6.08 10.78
CA VAL A 40 -0.30 6.92 11.10
C VAL A 40 -1.58 6.11 10.97
N ASP A 41 -1.66 5.32 9.91
CA ASP A 41 -2.78 4.45 9.61
C ASP A 41 -2.21 3.19 8.94
N GLY A 42 -2.45 2.02 9.54
CA GLY A 42 -2.06 0.74 8.95
C GLY A 42 -2.75 0.48 7.61
N GLY A 43 -3.87 1.16 7.36
CA GLY A 43 -4.64 1.06 6.14
C GLY A 43 -5.30 -0.29 5.97
N ALA A 44 -5.63 -0.63 4.72
CA ALA A 44 -6.37 -1.84 4.40
C ALA A 44 -6.19 -2.26 2.92
N PRO A 45 -6.35 -3.55 2.61
CA PRO A 45 -6.51 -4.00 1.23
C PRO A 45 -7.85 -3.51 0.65
N PHE A 46 -7.87 -3.28 -0.65
CA PHE A 46 -9.06 -2.89 -1.40
C PHE A 46 -9.75 -4.10 -2.03
N GLY A 47 -11.09 -4.06 -2.02
CA GLY A 47 -11.94 -5.04 -2.69
C GLY A 47 -12.37 -4.57 -4.08
N ALA A 48 -13.55 -5.04 -4.53
CA ALA A 48 -14.13 -4.60 -5.80
C ALA A 48 -14.32 -3.07 -5.84
N SER A 49 -14.03 -2.48 -6.99
CA SER A 49 -14.09 -1.03 -7.21
C SER A 49 -15.10 -0.67 -8.30
N LYS A 50 -15.52 0.60 -8.27
CA LYS A 50 -16.26 1.27 -9.35
C LYS A 50 -15.41 2.45 -9.80
N ASN A 51 -15.47 2.77 -11.09
CA ASN A 51 -14.92 4.01 -11.60
C ASN A 51 -16.03 5.05 -11.81
N VAL A 52 -15.68 6.31 -11.61
CA VAL A 52 -16.58 7.46 -11.80
C VAL A 52 -15.86 8.48 -12.66
N THR A 53 -16.42 8.79 -13.83
CA THR A 53 -15.86 9.74 -14.80
C THR A 53 -16.94 10.72 -15.26
N SER A 54 -16.57 11.74 -16.04
CA SER A 54 -17.55 12.63 -16.68
C SER A 54 -18.51 11.91 -17.63
N SER A 55 -18.16 10.70 -18.08
CA SER A 55 -18.99 9.89 -18.99
C SER A 55 -19.93 8.93 -18.26
N GLY A 56 -19.81 8.80 -16.93
CA GLY A 56 -20.68 7.94 -16.11
C GLY A 56 -19.92 7.09 -15.10
N ILE A 57 -20.63 6.09 -14.55
CA ILE A 57 -20.14 5.15 -13.55
C ILE A 57 -19.94 3.78 -14.21
N GLY A 58 -18.79 3.15 -13.98
CA GLY A 58 -18.42 1.83 -14.50
C GLY A 58 -17.95 0.87 -13.41
N ASP A 59 -17.87 -0.41 -13.78
CA ASP A 59 -17.25 -1.45 -12.95
C ASP A 59 -15.73 -1.46 -13.09
N GLY A 60 -15.03 -1.74 -11.99
CA GLY A 60 -13.58 -1.89 -11.96
C GLY A 60 -12.80 -0.57 -11.79
N PRO A 61 -11.47 -0.68 -11.73
CA PRO A 61 -10.58 0.45 -11.45
C PRO A 61 -10.40 1.38 -12.66
N LEU A 62 -9.78 2.54 -12.41
CA LEU A 62 -9.25 3.41 -13.46
C LEU A 62 -7.76 3.11 -13.69
N GLY A 63 -7.31 3.21 -14.94
CA GLY A 63 -5.91 3.03 -15.34
C GLY A 63 -5.44 1.57 -15.33
N ASP A 64 -4.20 1.37 -15.76
CA ASP A 64 -3.61 0.03 -15.94
C ASP A 64 -2.94 -0.51 -14.67
N THR A 65 -2.69 0.35 -13.69
CA THR A 65 -2.04 0.01 -12.41
C THR A 65 -3.02 0.30 -11.26
N PRO A 66 -4.02 -0.57 -11.05
CA PRO A 66 -5.06 -0.33 -10.07
C PRO A 66 -4.53 -0.46 -8.65
N ALA A 67 -5.02 0.40 -7.75
CA ALA A 67 -4.70 0.32 -6.35
C ALA A 67 -5.33 -0.94 -5.70
N THR A 68 -4.55 -1.65 -4.89
CA THR A 68 -4.94 -2.86 -4.16
C THR A 68 -4.94 -2.66 -2.64
N GLY A 69 -4.51 -1.50 -2.15
CA GLY A 69 -4.56 -1.12 -0.75
C GLY A 69 -3.77 0.15 -0.46
N TYR A 70 -3.66 0.50 0.82
CA TYR A 70 -2.85 1.64 1.25
C TYR A 70 -2.31 1.47 2.68
N THR A 71 -1.36 2.32 3.04
CA THR A 71 -0.92 2.64 4.41
C THR A 71 -0.55 4.12 4.46
N ILE A 72 -0.65 4.75 5.62
CA ILE A 72 -0.23 6.15 5.82
C ILE A 72 0.88 6.18 6.86
N ILE A 73 1.99 6.84 6.53
CA ILE A 73 3.15 6.95 7.40
C ILE A 73 3.55 8.40 7.62
N GLU A 74 4.33 8.66 8.66
CA GLU A 74 5.09 9.89 8.83
C GLU A 74 6.56 9.70 8.46
N ALA A 75 7.14 10.70 7.82
CA ALA A 75 8.58 10.80 7.58
C ALA A 75 9.02 12.26 7.44
N ASP A 76 10.33 12.52 7.42
CA ASP A 76 10.85 13.88 7.26
C ASP A 76 10.70 14.41 5.82
N THR A 77 10.84 13.54 4.83
CA THR A 77 10.81 13.89 3.39
C THR A 77 10.21 12.77 2.56
N LEU A 78 9.83 13.08 1.32
CA LEU A 78 9.38 12.06 0.36
C LEU A 78 10.45 10.98 0.12
N ASP A 79 11.73 11.38 0.04
CA ASP A 79 12.83 10.43 -0.13
C ASP A 79 12.99 9.50 1.08
N ALA A 80 12.79 10.02 2.29
CA ALA A 80 12.82 9.21 3.51
C ALA A 80 11.65 8.20 3.55
N ALA A 81 10.44 8.65 3.16
CA ALA A 81 9.27 7.78 3.03
C ALA A 81 9.47 6.70 1.96
N ALA A 82 10.01 7.06 0.78
CA ALA A 82 10.33 6.12 -0.28
C ALA A 82 11.39 5.11 0.16
N LYS A 83 12.42 5.55 0.87
CA LYS A 83 13.45 4.66 1.42
C LYS A 83 12.90 3.68 2.46
N ALA A 84 11.91 4.08 3.25
CA ALA A 84 11.20 3.17 4.16
C ALA A 84 10.45 2.05 3.43
N CYS A 85 10.22 2.19 2.12
CA CYS A 85 9.55 1.21 1.27
C CYS A 85 10.51 0.28 0.49
N GLU A 86 11.84 0.48 0.54
CA GLU A 86 12.83 -0.28 -0.26
C GLU A 86 12.77 -1.81 -0.02
N HIS A 87 12.37 -2.23 1.18
CA HIS A 87 12.19 -3.63 1.56
C HIS A 87 10.75 -3.93 1.98
N HIS A 88 9.79 -3.20 1.42
CA HIS A 88 8.39 -3.34 1.79
C HIS A 88 7.88 -4.76 1.48
N PRO A 89 7.12 -5.40 2.38
CA PRO A 89 6.61 -6.76 2.19
C PRO A 89 5.79 -6.89 0.90
N HIS A 90 4.99 -5.86 0.55
CA HIS A 90 4.23 -5.85 -0.70
C HIS A 90 5.12 -6.00 -1.95
N VAL A 91 6.29 -5.35 -1.98
CA VAL A 91 7.25 -5.45 -3.11
C VAL A 91 7.89 -6.84 -3.14
N LYS A 92 8.26 -7.36 -1.98
CA LYS A 92 8.80 -8.73 -1.85
C LYS A 92 7.86 -9.79 -2.41
N HIS A 93 6.56 -9.57 -2.29
CA HIS A 93 5.50 -10.48 -2.74
C HIS A 93 4.90 -10.10 -4.11
N GLY A 94 5.71 -9.45 -4.97
CA GLY A 94 5.38 -9.21 -6.38
C GLY A 94 4.45 -8.02 -6.64
N GLY A 95 4.25 -7.15 -5.64
CA GLY A 95 3.50 -5.92 -5.77
C GLY A 95 4.39 -4.70 -5.98
N GLU A 96 3.75 -3.54 -6.07
CA GLU A 96 4.40 -2.25 -6.25
C GLU A 96 3.85 -1.25 -5.21
N VAL A 97 4.69 -0.32 -4.77
CA VAL A 97 4.33 0.73 -3.81
C VAL A 97 4.60 2.09 -4.44
N GLN A 98 3.57 2.93 -4.53
CA GLN A 98 3.70 4.33 -4.89
C GLN A 98 3.59 5.19 -3.63
N VAL A 99 4.50 6.15 -3.46
CA VAL A 99 4.55 7.02 -2.29
C VAL A 99 4.14 8.44 -2.69
N PHE A 100 3.13 8.97 -2.03
CA PHE A 100 2.60 10.30 -2.28
C PHE A 100 2.75 11.18 -1.04
N THR A 101 3.14 12.44 -1.24
CA THR A 101 3.09 13.44 -0.18
C THR A 101 1.63 13.76 0.15
N TRP A 102 1.25 13.62 1.42
CA TRP A 102 -0.01 14.17 1.91
C TRP A 102 0.13 15.70 2.01
N ILE A 103 -0.79 16.44 1.39
CA ILE A 103 -0.86 17.90 1.50
C ILE A 103 -2.05 18.24 2.39
N ASP A 104 -1.80 18.83 3.55
CA ASP A 104 -2.85 19.35 4.42
C ASP A 104 -3.54 20.56 3.75
N MET A 105 -4.87 20.64 3.88
CA MET A 105 -5.68 21.77 3.39
C MET A 105 -6.13 22.67 4.54
#